data_AF-Q9DFP6-F1
#
_entry.id   AF-Q9DFP6-F1
#
_cell.length_a   1.000
_cell.length_b   1.000
_cell.length_c   1.000
_cell.angle_alpha   90.00
_cell.angle_beta   90.00
_cell.angle_gamma   90.00
#
_symmetry.space_group_name_H-M   'P 1'
#
loop_
_entity.id
_entity.type
_entity.pdbx_description
1 polymer ?
#
loop_
_entity_poly.entity_id
_entity_poly.type
_entity_poly.pdbx_seq_one_letter_code
_entity_poly.pdbx_strand_id
1 'polypeptide(L)'
;MEHTEVVVPKTLDELIAILHQIFESDNINVEEVQQIMESYESNPQDWNKFAKFDQYRYTRNLVDEGNGKFNLMILCWGEGHGSSIHDHTDSHCFMKLLQGQLKETLFEWPEGEQNGEMVQKSRDPDGKQGCLHK
;
A
#
# COMPACT_ATOMS: atom_id res chain seq x y z
N MET A 1 23.33 -15.70 -6.71
CA MET A 1 22.13 -14.86 -6.65
C MET A 1 21.30 -15.28 -7.84
N GLU A 2 20.30 -16.12 -7.62
CA GLU A 2 19.38 -16.52 -8.69
C GLU A 2 18.54 -15.30 -9.04
N HIS A 3 18.65 -14.85 -10.29
CA HIS A 3 17.73 -13.86 -10.83
C HIS A 3 16.42 -14.60 -11.11
N THR A 4 15.48 -14.51 -10.19
CA THR A 4 14.09 -14.90 -10.45
C THR A 4 13.56 -13.93 -11.50
N GLU A 5 13.16 -14.43 -12.68
CA GLU A 5 12.43 -13.61 -13.63
C GLU A 5 11.16 -13.11 -12.94
N VAL A 6 11.08 -11.79 -12.70
CA VAL A 6 9.89 -11.19 -12.09
C VAL A 6 8.78 -11.26 -13.12
N VAL A 7 7.80 -12.13 -12.87
CA VAL A 7 6.60 -12.23 -13.68
C VAL A 7 5.82 -10.92 -13.54
N VAL A 8 5.79 -10.10 -14.60
CA VAL A 8 5.06 -8.83 -14.56
C VAL A 8 3.56 -9.09 -14.73
N PRO A 9 2.70 -8.74 -13.74
CA PRO A 9 1.27 -8.94 -13.85
C PRO A 9 0.68 -7.94 -14.85
N LYS A 10 -0.14 -8.43 -15.78
CA LYS A 10 -0.79 -7.62 -16.81
C LYS A 10 -2.17 -7.13 -16.41
N THR A 11 -2.75 -7.71 -15.35
CA THR A 11 -4.04 -7.32 -14.80
C THR A 11 -4.01 -7.33 -13.27
N LEU A 12 -4.96 -6.66 -12.63
CA LEU A 12 -5.14 -6.74 -11.17
C LEU A 12 -5.39 -8.19 -10.70
N ASP A 13 -6.14 -8.99 -11.48
CA ASP A 13 -6.42 -10.38 -11.12
C ASP A 13 -5.14 -11.25 -11.17
N GLU A 14 -4.24 -11.00 -12.14
CA GLU A 14 -2.92 -11.64 -12.19
C GLU A 14 -2.04 -11.20 -11.00
N LEU A 15 -2.06 -9.91 -10.64
CA LEU A 15 -1.35 -9.41 -9.47
C LEU A 15 -1.85 -10.10 -8.19
N ILE A 16 -3.17 -10.22 -8.00
CA ILE A 16 -3.77 -10.92 -6.86
C ILE A 16 -3.29 -12.38 -6.82
N ALA A 17 -3.33 -13.09 -7.95
CA ALA A 17 -2.89 -14.47 -8.02
C ALA A 17 -1.41 -14.65 -7.62
N ILE A 18 -0.53 -13.75 -8.06
CA ILE A 18 0.89 -13.78 -7.68
C ILE A 18 1.07 -13.46 -6.20
N LEU A 19 0.34 -12.48 -5.65
CA LEU A 19 0.38 -12.19 -4.22
C LEU A 19 -0.06 -13.40 -3.39
N HIS A 20 -1.13 -14.10 -3.78
CA HIS A 20 -1.52 -15.35 -3.12
C HIS A 20 -0.36 -16.35 -3.08
N GLN A 21 0.35 -16.55 -4.19
CA GLN A 21 1.51 -17.46 -4.26
C GLN A 21 2.67 -17.00 -3.35
N ILE A 22 3.03 -15.71 -3.38
CA ILE A 22 4.09 -15.17 -2.52
C ILE A 22 3.74 -15.39 -1.04
N PHE A 23 2.49 -15.10 -0.68
CA PHE A 23 2.01 -15.25 0.69
C PHE A 23 1.64 -16.69 1.07
N GLU A 24 1.80 -17.71 0.22
CA GLU A 24 1.68 -19.11 0.68
C GLU A 24 2.80 -19.47 1.67
N SER A 25 4.00 -18.93 1.45
CA SER A 25 5.15 -19.06 2.36
C SER A 25 4.91 -18.30 3.68
N ASP A 26 5.55 -18.75 4.77
CA ASP A 26 5.64 -17.98 6.02
C ASP A 26 6.86 -17.04 6.03
N ASN A 27 7.83 -17.29 5.15
CA ASN A 27 8.97 -16.42 4.94
C ASN A 27 8.68 -15.53 3.73
N ILE A 28 8.27 -14.29 4.00
CA ILE A 28 7.94 -13.31 2.96
C ILE A 28 9.15 -12.45 2.65
N ASN A 29 9.53 -12.38 1.37
CA ASN A 29 10.50 -11.42 0.88
C ASN A 29 9.81 -10.10 0.57
N VAL A 30 10.03 -9.09 1.42
CA VAL A 30 9.43 -7.76 1.26
C VAL A 30 9.82 -7.10 -0.06
N GLU A 31 11.08 -7.25 -0.49
CA GLU A 31 11.57 -6.63 -1.73
C GLU A 31 10.86 -7.22 -2.95
N GLU A 32 10.58 -8.52 -2.93
CA GLU A 32 9.81 -9.20 -3.98
C GLU A 32 8.36 -8.70 -4.04
N VAL A 33 7.69 -8.57 -2.88
CA VAL A 33 6.32 -8.03 -2.80
C VAL A 33 6.27 -6.58 -3.31
N GLN A 34 7.27 -5.78 -2.95
CA GLN A 34 7.36 -4.41 -3.43
C GLN A 34 7.57 -4.37 -4.95
N GLN A 35 8.50 -5.16 -5.49
CA GLN A 35 8.79 -5.21 -6.93
C GLN A 35 7.59 -5.68 -7.74
N ILE A 36 6.85 -6.71 -7.28
CA ILE A 36 5.68 -7.20 -8.01
C ILE A 36 4.56 -6.16 -8.02
N MET A 37 4.29 -5.51 -6.87
CA MET A 37 3.32 -4.43 -6.77
C MET A 37 3.71 -3.26 -7.69
N GLU A 38 4.98 -2.84 -7.68
CA GLU A 38 5.48 -1.78 -8.55
C GLU A 38 5.37 -2.11 -10.04
N SER A 39 5.66 -3.37 -10.42
CA SER A 39 5.65 -3.82 -11.81
C SER A 39 4.27 -3.85 -12.46
N TYR A 40 3.19 -3.92 -11.68
CA TYR A 40 1.83 -3.78 -12.21
C TYR A 40 1.63 -2.38 -12.80
N GLU A 41 1.38 -2.31 -14.11
CA GLU A 41 0.97 -1.07 -14.76
C GLU A 41 -0.52 -0.80 -14.49
N SER A 42 -0.82 0.31 -13.81
CA SER A 42 -2.19 0.64 -13.41
C SER A 42 -3.12 0.78 -14.62
N ASN A 43 -4.17 -0.05 -14.65
CA ASN A 43 -5.22 0.02 -15.65
C ASN A 43 -6.59 0.25 -14.98
N PRO A 44 -7.24 1.41 -15.18
CA PRO A 44 -8.56 1.69 -14.62
C PRO A 44 -9.61 0.61 -14.89
N GLN A 45 -9.54 -0.10 -16.02
CA GLN A 45 -10.49 -1.17 -16.32
C GLN A 45 -10.47 -2.30 -15.29
N ASP A 46 -9.32 -2.56 -14.66
CA ASP A 46 -9.15 -3.63 -13.69
C ASP A 46 -9.74 -3.26 -12.33
N TRP A 47 -9.57 -2.01 -11.90
CA TRP A 47 -9.81 -1.59 -10.53
C TRP A 47 -11.00 -0.64 -10.32
N ASN A 48 -11.57 -0.05 -11.38
CA ASN A 48 -12.63 0.96 -11.25
C ASN A 48 -13.90 0.45 -10.53
N LYS A 49 -14.18 -0.86 -10.59
CA LYS A 49 -15.27 -1.50 -9.83
C LYS A 49 -15.15 -1.33 -8.30
N PHE A 50 -13.93 -1.11 -7.80
CA PHE A 50 -13.61 -0.87 -6.40
C PHE A 50 -13.43 0.62 -6.06
N ALA A 51 -13.39 1.50 -7.06
CA ALA A 51 -13.13 2.94 -6.89
C ALA A 51 -14.38 3.71 -6.41
N LYS A 52 -14.85 3.38 -5.21
CA LYS A 52 -16.03 3.98 -4.59
C LYS A 52 -15.60 5.15 -3.72
N PHE A 53 -15.91 6.37 -4.14
CA PHE A 53 -15.58 7.59 -3.40
C PHE A 53 -16.69 7.98 -2.43
N ASP A 54 -16.30 8.69 -1.38
CA ASP A 54 -17.19 9.42 -0.47
C ASP A 54 -16.87 10.92 -0.56
N GLN A 55 -17.85 11.79 -0.28
CA GLN A 55 -17.69 13.24 -0.41
C GLN A 55 -16.78 13.83 0.67
N TYR A 56 -16.79 13.28 1.89
CA TYR A 56 -16.24 13.94 3.08
C TYR A 56 -14.98 13.28 3.61
N ARG A 57 -14.71 12.02 3.24
CA ARG A 57 -13.55 11.27 3.70
C ARG A 57 -13.04 10.31 2.64
N TYR A 58 -11.78 9.92 2.77
CA TYR A 58 -11.25 8.84 1.96
C TYR A 58 -11.94 7.52 2.33
N THR A 59 -12.04 6.62 1.37
CA THR A 59 -12.67 5.31 1.55
C THR A 59 -11.63 4.20 1.49
N ARG A 60 -11.93 3.08 2.14
CA ARG A 60 -11.16 1.83 2.06
C ARG A 60 -12.05 0.77 1.43
N ASN A 61 -11.72 0.36 0.22
CA ASN A 61 -12.51 -0.59 -0.56
C ASN A 61 -11.75 -1.92 -0.65
N LEU A 62 -12.23 -2.95 0.06
CA LEU A 62 -11.63 -4.28 0.04
C LEU A 62 -11.71 -4.88 -1.38
N VAL A 63 -10.57 -5.37 -1.85
CA VAL A 63 -10.41 -6.02 -3.16
C VAL A 63 -10.33 -7.53 -2.97
N ASP A 64 -9.47 -7.97 -2.05
CA ASP A 64 -9.21 -9.39 -1.77
C ASP A 64 -8.82 -9.58 -0.30
N GLU A 65 -9.38 -10.60 0.35
CA GLU A 65 -9.10 -10.97 1.77
C GLU A 65 -7.86 -11.85 1.92
N GLY A 66 -7.17 -12.13 0.81
CA GLY A 66 -6.01 -13.00 0.76
C GLY A 66 -6.32 -14.43 1.19
N ASN A 67 -5.28 -15.09 1.65
CA ASN A 67 -5.32 -16.44 2.21
C ASN A 67 -5.24 -16.41 3.76
N GLY A 68 -5.73 -15.31 4.37
CA GLY A 68 -5.61 -15.05 5.81
C GLY A 68 -4.28 -14.42 6.24
N LYS A 69 -3.35 -14.18 5.30
CA LYS A 69 -2.03 -13.59 5.57
C LYS A 69 -1.86 -12.16 5.07
N PHE A 70 -2.75 -11.67 4.20
CA PHE A 70 -2.74 -10.29 3.73
C PHE A 70 -4.18 -9.83 3.41
N ASN A 71 -4.36 -8.51 3.34
CA ASN A 71 -5.57 -7.89 2.78
C ASN A 71 -5.14 -6.93 1.68
N LEU A 72 -5.80 -7.01 0.52
CA LEU A 72 -5.61 -6.05 -0.57
C LEU A 72 -6.80 -5.11 -0.62
N MET A 73 -6.54 -3.80 -0.59
CA MET A 73 -7.58 -2.77 -0.59
C MET A 73 -7.20 -1.62 -1.53
N ILE A 74 -8.21 -1.00 -2.13
CA ILE A 74 -8.09 0.26 -2.87
C ILE A 74 -8.60 1.39 -1.98
N LEU A 75 -7.73 2.38 -1.77
CA LEU A 75 -8.10 3.61 -1.08
C LEU A 75 -8.42 4.70 -2.10
N CYS A 76 -9.58 5.35 -1.94
CA CYS A 76 -9.99 6.45 -2.81
C CYS A 76 -9.95 7.75 -2.03
N TRP A 77 -9.14 8.69 -2.51
CA TRP A 77 -8.92 9.99 -1.90
C TRP A 77 -9.57 11.05 -2.78
N GLY A 78 -10.62 11.69 -2.29
CA GLY A 78 -11.19 12.88 -2.91
C GLY A 78 -10.23 14.08 -2.77
N GLU A 79 -10.54 15.16 -3.48
CA GLU A 79 -9.76 16.40 -3.37
C GLU A 79 -9.71 16.90 -1.93
N GLY A 80 -8.50 17.20 -1.44
CA GLY A 80 -8.27 17.68 -0.08
C GLY A 80 -8.40 16.62 1.02
N HIS A 81 -8.69 15.35 0.68
CA HIS A 81 -8.72 14.27 1.67
C HIS A 81 -7.30 13.93 2.15
N GLY A 82 -7.19 13.51 3.40
CA GLY A 82 -5.95 13.05 4.01
C GLY A 82 -6.23 12.10 5.16
N SER A 83 -5.20 11.37 5.57
CA SER A 83 -5.24 10.54 6.78
C SER A 83 -4.73 11.33 7.99
N SER A 84 -5.16 10.91 9.17
CA SER A 84 -4.45 11.26 10.41
C SER A 84 -3.08 10.56 10.44
N ILE A 85 -2.18 11.04 11.30
CA ILE A 85 -0.95 10.29 11.62
C ILE A 85 -1.36 8.98 12.30
N HIS A 86 -0.84 7.85 11.82
CA HIS A 86 -1.19 6.52 12.32
C HIS A 86 -0.02 5.54 12.14
N ASP A 87 -0.06 4.44 12.89
CA ASP A 87 0.82 3.29 12.70
C ASP A 87 0.10 2.15 11.94
N HIS A 88 0.83 1.06 11.70
CA HIS A 88 0.33 -0.10 10.95
C HIS A 88 0.23 -1.37 11.81
N THR A 89 0.13 -1.22 13.15
CA THR A 89 -0.15 -2.31 14.11
C THR A 89 0.67 -3.59 13.85
N ASP A 90 1.99 -3.46 13.80
CA ASP A 90 2.96 -4.55 13.59
C ASP A 90 2.77 -5.38 12.30
N SER A 91 2.11 -4.79 11.29
CA SER A 91 1.92 -5.39 9.96
C SER A 91 2.72 -4.65 8.90
N HIS A 92 3.22 -5.37 7.89
CA HIS A 92 3.79 -4.75 6.70
C HIS A 92 2.69 -4.06 5.89
N CYS A 93 2.91 -2.82 5.47
CA CYS A 93 1.99 -2.09 4.61
C CYS A 93 2.69 -1.71 3.30
N PHE A 94 2.14 -2.17 2.18
CA PHE A 94 2.62 -1.82 0.84
C PHE A 94 1.64 -0.86 0.19
N MET A 95 2.12 0.27 -0.29
CA MET A 95 1.30 1.28 -0.94
C MET A 95 1.73 1.48 -2.40
N LYS A 96 0.76 1.39 -3.31
CA LYS A 96 0.92 1.68 -4.73
C LYS A 96 -0.05 2.77 -5.19
N LEU A 97 0.47 3.81 -5.84
CA LEU A 97 -0.36 4.79 -6.55
C LEU A 97 -0.94 4.17 -7.83
N LEU A 98 -2.27 4.07 -7.90
CA LEU A 98 -2.97 3.65 -9.11
C LEU A 98 -3.36 4.84 -10.01
N GLN A 99 -3.66 5.99 -9.43
CA GLN A 99 -4.00 7.21 -10.15
C GLN A 99 -3.74 8.44 -9.25
N GLY A 100 -3.31 9.54 -9.85
CA GLY A 100 -3.11 10.81 -9.16
C GLY A 100 -1.78 10.85 -8.39
N GLN A 101 -1.78 11.58 -7.29
CA GLN A 101 -0.60 11.81 -6.45
C GLN A 101 -1.02 11.76 -4.98
N LEU A 102 -0.12 11.25 -4.13
CA LEU A 102 -0.25 11.31 -2.69
C LEU A 102 1.03 11.91 -2.12
N LYS A 103 0.88 12.67 -1.04
CA LYS A 103 2.01 13.18 -0.28
C LYS A 103 2.15 12.33 0.98
N GLU A 104 3.31 11.71 1.14
CA GLU A 104 3.65 11.01 2.37
C GLU A 104 4.44 11.93 3.32
N THR A 105 4.18 11.81 4.61
CA THR A 105 4.94 12.51 5.64
C THR A 105 5.20 11.54 6.79
N LEU A 106 6.47 11.21 6.98
CA LEU A 106 6.91 10.31 8.05
C LEU A 106 7.16 11.11 9.31
N PHE A 107 6.74 10.55 10.44
CA PHE A 107 6.94 11.12 11.77
C PHE A 107 7.75 10.15 12.63
N GLU A 108 8.47 10.68 13.60
CA GLU A 108 9.13 9.88 14.62
C GLU A 108 8.13 9.39 15.67
N TRP A 109 8.46 8.29 16.35
CA TRP A 109 7.70 7.87 17.52
C TRP A 109 7.87 8.90 18.63
N PRO A 110 6.79 9.27 19.35
CA PRO A 110 6.89 10.22 20.45
C PRO A 110 7.76 9.65 21.57
N GLU A 111 8.77 10.40 21.99
CA GLU A 111 9.61 10.02 23.13
C GLU A 111 8.87 10.33 24.45
N GLY A 112 8.66 9.31 25.28
CA GLY A 112 8.48 9.47 26.74
C GLY A 112 7.16 10.01 27.28
N GLU A 113 6.26 10.63 26.51
CA GLU A 113 4.97 11.13 27.02
C GLU A 113 3.81 10.88 26.06
N GLN A 114 2.63 10.53 26.61
CA GLN A 114 1.40 10.25 25.85
C GLN A 114 0.83 11.48 25.10
N ASN A 115 1.47 12.65 25.22
CA ASN A 115 1.12 13.92 24.57
C ASN A 115 2.35 14.63 23.94
N GLY A 116 3.43 13.91 23.64
CA GLY A 116 4.59 14.48 22.94
C GLY A 116 4.22 15.06 21.57
N GLU A 117 4.84 16.17 21.19
CA GLU A 117 4.65 16.78 19.88
C GLU A 117 5.18 15.84 18.78
N MET A 118 4.40 15.63 17.72
CA MET A 118 4.81 14.76 16.62
C MET A 118 5.90 15.43 15.79
N VAL A 119 7.10 14.86 15.80
CA VAL A 119 8.24 15.38 15.04
C VAL A 119 8.25 14.80 13.64
N GLN A 120 8.17 15.67 12.62
CA GLN A 120 8.26 15.24 11.22
C GLN A 120 9.69 14.81 10.88
N LYS A 121 9.85 13.56 10.45
CA LYS A 121 11.13 12.98 10.02
C LYS A 121 11.45 13.30 8.56
N SER A 122 10.48 13.09 7.67
CA SER A 122 10.65 13.34 6.24
C SER A 122 9.31 13.57 5.55
N ARG A 123 9.37 14.08 4.32
CA ARG A 123 8.20 14.29 3.47
C ARG A 123 8.55 13.91 2.04
N ASP A 124 7.72 13.06 1.46
CA ASP A 124 7.79 12.72 0.05
C ASP A 124 6.62 13.40 -0.68
N PRO A 125 6.88 14.41 -1.53
CA PRO A 125 5.83 15.12 -2.25
C PRO A 125 5.18 14.29 -3.35
N ASP A 126 5.86 13.25 -3.84
CA ASP A 126 5.45 12.46 -5.00
C ASP A 126 4.85 11.10 -4.61
N GLY A 127 4.88 10.75 -3.32
CA GLY A 127 4.26 9.55 -2.78
C GLY A 127 4.89 8.29 -3.36
N LYS A 128 6.09 7.96 -2.88
CA LYS A 128 6.78 6.76 -3.36
C LYS A 128 5.93 5.51 -3.15
N GLN A 129 5.96 4.65 -4.16
CA GLN A 129 5.60 3.26 -4.01
C GLN A 129 6.64 2.63 -3.07
N GLY A 130 6.18 1.92 -2.05
CA GLY A 130 7.09 1.43 -1.02
C GLY A 130 6.41 0.60 0.06
N CYS A 131 7.24 -0.13 0.81
CA CYS A 131 6.81 -0.83 2.00
C CYS A 131 7.06 0.06 3.24
N LEU A 132 5.98 0.40 3.92
CA LEU A 132 6.00 1.04 5.23
C LEU A 132 6.24 -0.05 6.29
N HIS A 133 7.42 0.05 6.90
CA HIS A 133 7.84 -0.77 8.01
C HIS A 133 7.70 0.01 9.32
N LYS A 134 7.53 -0.73 10.43
CA LYS A 134 7.91 -0.21 11.74
C LYS A 134 9.42 -0.20 11.88
#